data_AF-A0A2E3ZGY3-F1
#
_entry.id   AF-A0A2E3ZGY3-F1
#
_cell.length_a   1.000
_cell.length_b   1.000
_cell.length_c   1.000
_cell.angle_alpha   90.00
_cell.angle_beta   90.00
_cell.angle_gamma   90.00
#
_symmetry.space_group_name_H-M   'P 1'
#
loop_
_entity.id
_entity.type
_entity.pdbx_description
1 polymer ?
#
loop_
_entity_poly.entity_id
_entity_poly.type
_entity_poly.pdbx_seq_one_letter_code
_entity_poly.pdbx_strand_id
1 'polypeptide(L)'
;MVHPYSIGLSYGWSDDALNEEGHNLLNRLAGLLGIEYHTRESLEMEHVETMPLISQGVGAGVSALRSYVHELESWFSEEGEKFARCLGRSALDVGLTRNGWKETFAWMEGVGLGRAFAEGAWIETEVSEVSDLPEFFNHPKKLLGL
;
A
#
# COMPACT_ATOMS: atom_id res chain seq x y z
N MET A 1 -5.32 7.45 -7.33
CA MET A 1 -4.94 6.07 -6.93
C MET A 1 -4.67 6.11 -5.44
N VAL A 2 -5.18 5.17 -4.63
CA VAL A 2 -4.87 5.16 -3.19
C VAL A 2 -3.50 4.54 -2.99
N HIS A 3 -2.47 5.37 -2.76
CA HIS A 3 -1.12 4.89 -2.50
C HIS A 3 -1.05 4.23 -1.09
N PRO A 4 -0.30 3.14 -0.87
CA PRO A 4 -0.23 2.50 0.45
C PRO A 4 0.34 3.39 1.56
N TYR A 5 1.17 4.35 1.18
CA TYR A 5 1.61 5.42 2.07
C TYR A 5 0.44 6.30 2.55
N SER A 6 -0.51 6.64 1.67
CA SER A 6 -1.70 7.42 2.01
C SER A 6 -2.62 6.71 3.00
N ILE A 7 -2.63 5.38 3.01
CA ILE A 7 -3.31 4.59 4.04
C ILE A 7 -2.64 4.84 5.40
N GLY A 8 -1.31 4.78 5.46
CA GLY A 8 -0.55 5.15 6.67
C GLY A 8 -0.81 6.59 7.12
N LEU A 9 -0.85 7.56 6.19
CA LEU A 9 -1.23 8.94 6.48
C LEU A 9 -2.62 9.00 7.12
N SER A 10 -3.61 8.32 6.54
CA SER A 10 -4.98 8.30 7.09
C SER A 10 -5.06 7.73 8.50
N TYR A 11 -4.23 6.75 8.85
CA TYR A 11 -4.14 6.25 10.23
C TYR A 11 -3.49 7.28 11.15
N GLY A 12 -2.32 7.80 10.76
CA GLY A 12 -1.54 8.74 11.57
C GLY A 12 -2.30 10.02 11.88
N TRP A 13 -3.09 10.52 10.92
CA TRP A 13 -3.88 11.75 11.00
C TRP A 13 -5.37 11.50 11.29
N SER A 14 -5.76 10.30 11.75
CA SER A 14 -7.18 9.95 11.94
C SER A 14 -7.95 10.84 12.91
N ASP A 15 -7.28 11.54 13.82
CA ASP A 15 -7.86 12.56 14.70
C ASP A 15 -7.42 13.98 14.34
N ASP A 16 -6.98 14.22 13.10
CA ASP A 16 -6.49 15.51 12.58
C ASP A 16 -5.23 16.05 13.27
N ALA A 17 -4.51 15.23 14.04
CA ALA A 17 -3.24 15.59 14.65
C ALA A 17 -2.21 14.47 14.47
N LEU A 18 -0.94 14.85 14.32
CA LEU A 18 0.18 13.93 14.22
C LEU A 18 1.21 14.26 15.29
N ASN A 19 1.54 13.29 16.14
CA ASN A 19 2.59 13.43 17.14
C ASN A 19 3.96 12.99 16.59
N GLU A 20 5.02 13.23 17.36
CA GLU A 20 6.40 12.90 16.98
C GLU A 20 6.58 11.41 16.64
N GLU A 21 5.93 10.52 17.39
CA GLU A 21 5.98 9.09 17.11
C GLU A 21 5.31 8.75 15.77
N GLY A 22 4.15 9.34 15.47
CA GLY A 22 3.46 9.19 14.19
C GLY A 22 4.33 9.68 13.03
N HIS A 23 4.99 10.82 13.18
CA HIS A 23 5.93 11.33 12.19
C HIS A 23 7.10 10.34 11.93
N ASN A 24 7.67 9.77 12.99
CA ASN A 24 8.73 8.77 12.87
C ASN A 24 8.25 7.48 12.20
N LEU A 25 7.02 7.03 12.48
CA LEU A 25 6.41 5.87 11.82
C LEU A 25 6.16 6.13 10.32
N LEU A 26 5.71 7.32 9.94
CA LEU A 26 5.57 7.70 8.54
C LEU A 26 6.92 7.74 7.81
N ASN A 27 7.99 8.21 8.47
CA ASN A 27 9.34 8.15 7.91
C ASN A 27 9.79 6.70 7.66
N ARG A 28 9.52 5.80 8.61
CA ARG A 28 9.80 4.37 8.46
C ARG A 28 9.00 3.74 7.33
N LEU A 29 7.70 4.02 7.28
CA LEU A 29 6.81 3.52 6.22
C LEU A 29 7.30 3.97 4.84
N ALA A 30 7.72 5.23 4.71
CA ALA A 30 8.28 5.76 3.47
C ALA A 30 9.52 4.95 3.04
N GLY A 31 10.45 4.71 3.97
CA GLY A 31 11.64 3.91 3.71
C GLY A 31 11.31 2.46 3.33
N LEU A 32 10.35 1.83 4.02
CA LEU A 32 9.92 0.46 3.76
C LEU A 32 9.32 0.28 2.37
N LEU A 33 8.52 1.24 1.92
CA LEU A 33 7.88 1.23 0.61
C LEU A 33 8.79 1.76 -0.50
N GLY A 34 9.99 2.24 -0.17
CA GLY A 34 10.93 2.82 -1.14
C GLY A 34 10.41 4.08 -1.83
N ILE A 35 9.57 4.88 -1.16
CA ILE A 35 9.00 6.08 -1.78
C ILE A 35 10.05 7.21 -1.84
N GLU A 36 10.15 7.81 -3.02
CA GLU A 36 10.98 8.99 -3.24
C GLU A 36 10.39 10.22 -2.54
N TYR A 37 11.27 11.15 -2.16
CA TYR A 37 10.90 12.37 -1.44
C TYR A 37 9.78 13.17 -2.13
N HIS A 38 9.88 13.38 -3.44
CA HIS A 38 8.91 14.17 -4.21
C HIS A 38 7.53 13.51 -4.29
N THR A 39 7.50 12.18 -4.39
CA THR A 39 6.25 11.40 -4.35
C THR A 39 5.62 11.51 -2.97
N ARG A 40 6.42 11.35 -1.92
CA ARG A 40 5.95 11.49 -0.54
C ARG A 40 5.36 12.88 -0.29
N GLU A 41 6.08 13.93 -0.65
CA GLU A 41 5.64 15.33 -0.49
C GLU A 41 4.30 15.56 -1.20
N SER A 42 4.15 15.04 -2.42
CA SER A 42 2.90 15.15 -3.17
C SER A 42 1.71 14.47 -2.46
N LEU A 43 1.93 13.27 -1.91
CA LEU A 43 0.91 12.52 -1.17
C LEU A 43 0.55 13.19 0.17
N GLU A 44 1.54 13.73 0.88
CA GLU A 44 1.31 14.48 2.12
C GLU A 44 0.53 15.77 1.84
N MET A 45 0.84 16.48 0.77
CA MET A 45 0.12 17.69 0.37
C MET A 45 -1.33 17.39 -0.01
N GLU A 46 -1.57 16.35 -0.82
CA GLU A 46 -2.93 15.89 -1.15
C GLU A 46 -3.73 15.56 0.13
N HIS A 47 -3.09 14.93 1.11
CA HIS A 47 -3.73 14.64 2.38
C HIS A 47 -4.08 15.91 3.18
N VAL A 48 -3.14 16.86 3.30
CA VAL A 48 -3.36 18.13 4.01
C VAL A 48 -4.51 18.94 3.40
N GLU A 49 -4.69 18.91 2.09
CA GLU A 49 -5.82 19.55 1.41
C GLU A 49 -7.19 19.02 1.85
N THR A 50 -7.25 17.79 2.38
CA THR A 50 -8.48 17.18 2.91
C THR A 50 -8.73 17.46 4.39
N MET A 51 -7.74 18.01 5.10
CA MET A 51 -7.81 18.23 6.54
C MET A 51 -8.70 19.42 6.91
N PRO A 52 -9.33 19.40 8.10
CA PRO A 52 -10.06 20.56 8.59
C PRO A 52 -9.11 21.73 8.90
N LEU A 53 -9.61 22.95 8.72
CA LEU A 53 -8.90 24.21 9.02
C LEU A 53 -8.43 24.33 10.48
N ILE A 54 -9.13 23.65 11.41
CA ILE A 54 -8.82 23.68 12.82
C ILE A 54 -8.76 22.23 13.32
N SER A 55 -7.56 21.79 13.67
CA SER A 55 -7.36 20.50 14.33
C SER A 55 -7.83 20.55 15.79
N GLN A 56 -8.49 19.49 16.24
CA GLN A 56 -8.84 19.24 17.65
C GLN A 56 -8.20 17.95 18.18
N GLY A 57 -7.33 17.35 17.39
CA GLY A 57 -6.69 16.06 17.66
C GLY A 57 -5.63 16.10 18.74
N VAL A 58 -5.29 14.92 19.23
CA VAL A 58 -4.18 14.67 20.16
C VAL A 58 -3.14 13.71 19.61
N GLY A 59 -3.33 13.18 18.39
CA GLY A 59 -2.46 12.19 17.76
C GLY A 59 -2.76 10.75 18.18
N ALA A 60 -4.02 10.45 18.50
CA ALA A 60 -4.45 9.11 18.92
C ALA A 60 -4.31 8.05 17.79
N GLY A 61 -4.28 8.50 16.53
CA GLY A 61 -4.10 7.67 15.34
C GLY A 61 -2.77 6.91 15.26
N VAL A 62 -1.79 7.27 16.09
CA VAL A 62 -0.47 6.63 16.15
C VAL A 62 -0.55 5.11 16.42
N SER A 63 -1.57 4.65 17.14
CA SER A 63 -1.76 3.23 17.45
C SER A 63 -2.04 2.40 16.20
N ALA A 64 -3.00 2.82 15.36
CA ALA A 64 -3.34 2.17 14.10
C ALA A 64 -2.17 2.23 13.09
N LEU A 65 -1.52 3.39 12.99
CA LEU A 65 -0.34 3.54 12.13
C LEU A 65 0.79 2.59 12.55
N ARG A 66 1.03 2.46 13.86
CA ARG A 66 2.05 1.54 14.39
C ARG A 66 1.78 0.10 14.01
N SER A 67 0.55 -0.36 14.19
CA SER A 67 0.13 -1.71 13.80
C SER A 67 0.37 -1.96 12.32
N TYR A 68 -0.06 -1.02 11.46
CA TYR A 68 0.13 -1.11 10.02
C TYR A 68 1.61 -1.17 9.62
N VAL A 69 2.45 -0.32 10.20
CA VAL A 69 3.90 -0.31 9.92
C VAL A 69 4.56 -1.61 10.40
N HIS A 70 4.23 -2.08 11.61
CA HIS A 70 4.83 -3.31 12.15
C HIS A 70 4.41 -4.55 11.36
N GLU A 71 3.16 -4.60 10.90
CA GLU A 71 2.70 -5.67 10.02
C GLU A 71 3.54 -5.70 8.75
N LEU A 72 3.68 -4.56 8.04
CA LEU A 72 4.48 -4.52 6.83
C LEU A 72 5.95 -4.85 7.08
N GLU A 73 6.56 -4.35 8.16
CA GLU A 73 7.95 -4.67 8.50
C GLU A 73 8.16 -6.17 8.75
N SER A 74 7.12 -6.90 9.16
CA SER A 74 7.23 -8.33 9.45
C SER A 74 7.30 -9.24 8.23
N TRP A 75 6.86 -8.77 7.04
CA TRP A 75 6.77 -9.63 5.85
C TRP A 75 7.12 -8.94 4.52
N PHE A 76 7.03 -7.61 4.40
CA PHE A 76 7.04 -6.93 3.11
C PHE A 76 8.34 -7.15 2.32
N SER A 77 9.49 -7.02 2.98
CA SER A 77 10.80 -7.22 2.34
C SER A 77 11.10 -8.67 1.96
N GLU A 78 10.54 -9.64 2.70
CA GLU A 78 10.85 -11.07 2.52
C GLU A 78 9.86 -11.73 1.56
N GLU A 79 8.57 -11.45 1.71
CA GLU A 79 7.49 -12.14 1.02
C GLU A 79 6.75 -11.25 0.01
N GLY A 80 6.99 -9.93 -0.01
CA GLY A 80 6.21 -8.98 -0.81
C GLY A 80 6.23 -9.26 -2.31
N GLU A 81 7.39 -9.58 -2.89
CA GLU A 81 7.46 -9.97 -4.30
C GLU A 81 6.74 -11.29 -4.59
N LYS A 82 6.81 -12.25 -3.67
CA LYS A 82 6.11 -13.53 -3.82
C LYS A 82 4.60 -13.29 -3.83
N PHE A 83 4.07 -12.52 -2.88
CA PHE A 83 2.66 -12.14 -2.86
C PHE A 83 2.23 -11.34 -4.09
N ALA A 84 3.08 -10.44 -4.60
CA ALA A 84 2.82 -9.72 -5.84
C ALA A 84 2.72 -10.67 -7.04
N ARG A 85 3.62 -11.67 -7.15
CA ARG A 85 3.55 -12.72 -8.18
C ARG A 85 2.26 -13.53 -8.05
N CYS A 86 1.87 -13.92 -6.84
CA CYS A 86 0.60 -14.61 -6.59
C CYS A 86 -0.57 -13.80 -7.13
N LEU A 87 -0.65 -12.51 -6.79
CA LEU A 87 -1.74 -11.65 -7.27
C LEU A 87 -1.75 -11.53 -8.79
N GLY A 88 -0.58 -11.38 -9.42
CA GLY A 88 -0.44 -11.32 -10.88
C GLY A 88 -0.94 -12.58 -11.58
N ARG A 89 -0.61 -13.76 -11.02
CA ARG A 89 -1.11 -15.04 -11.52
C ARG A 89 -2.63 -15.12 -11.42
N SER A 90 -3.18 -14.82 -10.25
CA SER A 90 -4.62 -14.93 -10.03
C SER A 90 -5.43 -13.92 -10.84
N ALA A 91 -4.86 -12.75 -11.14
CA ALA A 91 -5.44 -11.79 -12.06
C ALA A 91 -5.66 -12.37 -13.47
N LEU A 92 -4.75 -13.23 -13.93
CA LEU A 92 -4.89 -13.94 -15.20
C LEU A 92 -6.03 -14.97 -15.15
N ASP A 93 -6.15 -15.71 -14.04
CA ASP A 93 -7.13 -16.78 -13.88
C ASP A 93 -8.58 -16.27 -13.91
N VAL A 94 -8.84 -15.05 -13.39
CA VAL A 94 -10.19 -14.43 -13.41
C VAL A 94 -10.50 -13.62 -14.67
N GLY A 95 -9.49 -13.36 -15.51
CA GLY A 95 -9.61 -12.57 -16.73
C GLY A 95 -9.23 -11.10 -16.51
N LEU A 96 -8.17 -10.68 -17.21
CA LEU A 96 -7.61 -9.33 -17.10
C LEU A 96 -8.40 -8.31 -17.90
N THR A 97 -8.96 -7.30 -17.22
CA THR A 97 -9.38 -6.07 -17.90
C THR A 97 -8.17 -5.15 -18.11
N ARG A 98 -8.14 -4.45 -19.26
CA ARG A 98 -7.06 -3.49 -19.56
C ARG A 98 -6.89 -2.43 -18.48
N ASN A 99 -7.99 -1.95 -17.91
CA ASN A 99 -7.96 -0.89 -16.91
C ASN A 99 -7.53 -1.43 -15.56
N GLY A 100 -8.11 -2.54 -15.09
CA GLY A 100 -7.71 -3.18 -13.83
C GLY A 100 -6.23 -3.55 -13.82
N TRP A 101 -5.71 -4.12 -14.91
CA TRP A 101 -4.28 -4.40 -15.03
C TRP A 101 -3.41 -3.14 -14.91
N LYS A 102 -3.75 -2.08 -15.64
CA LYS A 102 -2.98 -0.82 -15.62
C LYS A 102 -2.97 -0.18 -14.24
N GLU A 103 -4.13 -0.11 -13.59
CA GLU A 103 -4.27 0.52 -12.28
C GLU A 103 -3.56 -0.30 -11.20
N THR A 104 -3.70 -1.63 -11.22
CA THR A 104 -3.00 -2.52 -10.28
C THR A 104 -1.49 -2.52 -10.52
N PHE A 105 -1.04 -2.56 -11.77
CA PHE A 105 0.39 -2.49 -12.09
C PHE A 105 0.99 -1.18 -11.57
N ALA A 106 0.34 -0.05 -11.83
CA ALA A 106 0.81 1.25 -11.37
C ALA A 106 0.80 1.35 -9.82
N TRP A 107 -0.17 0.72 -9.16
CA TRP A 107 -0.19 0.62 -7.70
C TRP A 107 0.99 -0.19 -7.16
N MET A 108 1.29 -1.34 -7.78
CA MET A 108 2.42 -2.20 -7.41
C MET A 108 3.76 -1.52 -7.69
N GLU A 109 3.87 -0.81 -8.81
CA GLU A 109 5.07 -0.05 -9.17
C GLU A 109 5.37 1.05 -8.13
N GLY A 110 4.35 1.73 -7.61
CA GLY A 110 4.49 2.76 -6.57
C GLY A 110 5.14 2.26 -5.27
N VAL A 111 5.15 0.95 -5.03
CA VAL A 111 5.78 0.30 -3.86
C VAL A 111 6.89 -0.68 -4.24
N GLY A 112 7.42 -0.60 -5.47
CA GLY A 112 8.53 -1.43 -5.94
C GLY A 112 8.18 -2.87 -6.32
N LEU A 113 6.90 -3.26 -6.28
CA LEU A 113 6.43 -4.63 -6.57
C LEU A 113 5.94 -4.83 -8.02
N GLY A 114 5.95 -3.77 -8.84
CA GLY A 114 5.39 -3.80 -10.21
C GLY A 114 5.96 -4.90 -11.10
N ARG A 115 7.29 -5.11 -11.05
CA ARG A 115 7.95 -6.18 -11.81
C ARG A 115 7.48 -7.57 -11.37
N ALA A 116 7.48 -7.84 -10.07
CA ALA A 116 7.05 -9.13 -9.53
C ALA A 116 5.58 -9.41 -9.87
N PHE A 117 4.71 -8.41 -9.76
CA PHE A 117 3.32 -8.52 -10.20
C PHE A 117 3.20 -8.87 -11.69
N ALA A 118 3.95 -8.18 -12.57
CA ALA A 118 3.96 -8.47 -14.00
C ALA A 118 4.51 -9.87 -14.33
N GLU A 119 5.54 -10.33 -13.64
CA GLU A 119 6.09 -11.69 -13.77
C GLU A 119 5.03 -12.75 -13.43
N GLY A 120 4.24 -12.52 -12.38
CA GLY A 120 3.19 -13.43 -11.94
C GLY A 120 2.17 -13.80 -13.02
N ALA A 121 1.80 -12.83 -13.87
CA ALA A 121 0.88 -13.07 -14.98
C ALA A 121 1.43 -14.00 -16.08
N TRP A 122 2.73 -14.32 -16.06
CA TRP A 122 3.38 -15.20 -17.02
C TRP A 122 3.93 -16.49 -16.39
N ILE A 123 3.74 -16.68 -15.09
CA ILE A 123 4.15 -17.90 -14.41
C ILE A 123 3.17 -19.02 -14.78
N GLU A 124 3.71 -20.12 -15.32
CA GLU A 124 2.94 -21.33 -15.67
C GLU A 124 2.66 -22.23 -14.47
N THR A 125 3.36 -22.02 -13.36
CA THR A 125 3.22 -22.82 -12.13
C THR A 125 1.98 -22.43 -11.34
N GLU A 126 1.37 -23.39 -10.65
CA GLU A 126 0.35 -23.11 -9.63
C GLU A 126 0.93 -22.24 -8.52
N VAL A 127 0.15 -21.27 -8.07
CA VAL A 127 0.52 -20.34 -7.00
C VAL A 127 -0.55 -20.41 -5.90
N SER A 128 -0.14 -20.19 -4.65
CA SER A 128 -1.02 -20.15 -3.48
C SER A 128 -2.26 -19.27 -3.69
N GLU A 129 -3.38 -19.63 -3.07
CA GLU A 129 -4.68 -18.96 -3.24
C GLU A 129 -4.64 -17.47 -2.83
N VAL A 130 -5.41 -16.63 -3.55
CA VAL A 130 -5.53 -15.17 -3.30
C VAL A 130 -6.07 -14.84 -1.90
N SER A 131 -6.84 -15.76 -1.31
CA SER A 131 -7.40 -15.62 0.02
C SER A 131 -6.33 -15.45 1.10
N ASP A 132 -5.10 -15.92 0.85
CA ASP A 132 -4.00 -15.90 1.81
C ASP A 132 -3.12 -14.64 1.70
N LEU A 133 -3.44 -13.71 0.79
CA LEU A 133 -2.66 -12.48 0.66
C LEU A 133 -3.00 -11.46 1.76
N PRO A 134 -1.99 -10.79 2.35
CA PRO A 134 -2.17 -9.77 3.39
C PRO A 134 -3.17 -8.66 3.00
N GLU A 135 -3.74 -8.00 4.00
CA GLU A 135 -4.73 -6.91 3.81
C GLU A 135 -4.19 -5.75 2.98
N PHE A 136 -2.87 -5.55 2.99
CA PHE A 136 -2.16 -4.62 2.11
C PHE A 136 -2.60 -4.74 0.64
N PHE A 137 -2.90 -5.94 0.16
CA PHE A 137 -3.29 -6.19 -1.23
C PHE A 137 -4.81 -6.04 -1.48
N ASN A 138 -5.61 -5.61 -0.50
CA ASN A 138 -7.06 -5.48 -0.69
C ASN A 138 -7.43 -4.43 -1.77
N HIS A 139 -6.71 -3.31 -1.85
CA HIS A 139 -6.95 -2.32 -2.91
C HIS A 139 -6.66 -2.88 -4.31
N PRO A 140 -5.47 -3.45 -4.60
CA PRO A 140 -5.20 -4.03 -5.92
C PRO A 140 -6.07 -5.26 -6.24
N LYS A 141 -6.49 -6.08 -5.26
CA LYS A 141 -7.49 -7.15 -5.47
C LYS A 141 -8.79 -6.57 -6.05
N LYS A 142 -9.32 -5.52 -5.42
CA LYS A 142 -10.54 -4.84 -5.89
C LYS A 142 -10.42 -4.28 -7.30
N LEU A 143 -9.27 -3.73 -7.67
CA LEU A 143 -9.02 -3.22 -9.03
C LEU A 143 -9.04 -4.34 -10.09
N LEU A 144 -8.69 -5.56 -9.70
CA LEU A 144 -8.72 -6.75 -10.54
C LEU A 144 -10.07 -7.47 -10.53
N GLY A 145 -10.99 -7.10 -9.65
CA GLY A 145 -12.25 -7.81 -9.45
C GLY A 145 -12.10 -9.13 -8.67
N LEU A 146 -11.05 -9.23 -7.86
CA LEU A 146 -10.77 -10.33 -6.92
C LEU A 146 -11.34 -10.06 -5.52
#